data_AF-A0A9D0KJA9-F1
#
_entry.id   AF-A0A9D0KJA9-F1
#
_cell.length_a   1.000
_cell.length_b   1.000
_cell.length_c   1.000
_cell.angle_alpha   90.00
_cell.angle_beta   90.00
_cell.angle_gamma   90.00
#
_symmetry.space_group_name_H-M   'P 1'
#
loop_
_entity.id
_entity.type
_entity.pdbx_description
1 polymer ?
#
loop_
_entity_poly.entity_id
_entity_poly.type
_entity_poly.pdbx_seq_one_letter_code
_entity_poly.pdbx_strand_id
1 'polypeptide(L)'
;MQKWFARLRGLKFFWQLLLAILATTALMAVGIYIASRLAFQDVQTKLQHIPPPQTRLWLDRLSRYYGKNGGWDELTAMVESYPVGEDWAPWDEDWRQPVVITDRDGTILVAPAPDHVGETLQPAERALVQPIVYGGETVGYLWLPFNALPLEEDDFAAPLMRRRVDFIERVLGRFLLAEVLLIGLSLAMGVFLSRRIASPLDELTAATRAIARGKLDIRVPEDYPGEVGELASSFNRMAAALSRAEEL
;
A
#
# COMPACT_ATOMS: atom_id res chain seq x y z
N MET A 1 -31.49 -19.76 37.35
CA MET A 1 -31.18 -18.60 36.47
C MET A 1 -29.87 -17.86 36.78
N GLN A 2 -29.41 -17.75 38.04
CA GLN A 2 -28.20 -16.98 38.40
C GLN A 2 -26.85 -17.51 37.85
N LYS A 3 -26.68 -18.82 37.65
CA LYS A 3 -25.43 -19.40 37.09
C LYS A 3 -25.17 -19.02 35.62
N TRP A 4 -26.23 -18.66 34.87
CA TRP A 4 -26.13 -18.28 33.45
C TRP A 4 -25.59 -16.86 33.27
N PHE A 5 -25.96 -15.94 34.17
CA PHE A 5 -25.54 -14.53 34.13
C PHE A 5 -24.07 -14.27 34.52
N ALA A 6 -23.45 -15.17 35.30
CA ALA A 6 -22.04 -15.05 35.67
C ALA A 6 -21.11 -15.45 34.52
N ARG A 7 -21.42 -16.56 33.81
CA ARG A 7 -20.72 -16.99 32.59
C ARG A 7 -20.83 -15.97 31.45
N LEU A 8 -21.93 -15.23 31.37
CA LEU A 8 -22.10 -14.14 30.42
C LEU A 8 -21.22 -12.92 30.71
N ARG A 9 -20.68 -12.77 31.92
CA ARG A 9 -19.98 -11.54 32.34
C ARG A 9 -18.50 -11.54 31.95
N GLY A 10 -17.76 -12.64 32.11
CA GLY A 10 -16.41 -12.76 31.54
C GLY A 10 -16.43 -12.99 30.03
N LEU A 11 -17.50 -13.60 29.48
CA LEU A 11 -17.74 -13.61 28.04
C LEU A 11 -17.90 -12.16 27.50
N LYS A 12 -18.61 -11.28 28.23
CA LYS A 12 -18.72 -9.85 27.87
C LYS A 12 -17.37 -9.12 27.87
N PHE A 13 -16.51 -9.32 28.88
CA PHE A 13 -15.19 -8.68 28.91
C PHE A 13 -14.29 -9.19 27.79
N PHE A 14 -14.33 -10.49 27.51
CA PHE A 14 -13.60 -11.09 26.41
C PHE A 14 -14.02 -10.50 25.05
N TRP A 15 -15.33 -10.44 24.77
CA TRP A 15 -15.84 -9.83 23.55
C TRP A 15 -15.51 -8.34 23.46
N GLN A 16 -15.48 -7.62 24.59
CA GLN A 16 -15.05 -6.22 24.62
C GLN A 16 -13.58 -6.06 24.24
N LEU A 17 -12.69 -6.91 24.77
CA LEU A 17 -11.26 -6.85 24.44
C LEU A 17 -10.99 -7.25 22.98
N LEU A 18 -11.69 -8.29 22.50
CA LEU A 18 -11.59 -8.75 21.12
C LEU A 18 -12.11 -7.70 20.13
N LEU A 19 -13.25 -7.08 20.43
CA LEU A 19 -13.78 -5.96 19.64
C LEU A 19 -12.86 -4.75 19.69
N ALA A 20 -12.23 -4.45 20.83
CA ALA A 20 -11.27 -3.35 20.94
C ALA A 20 -10.03 -3.60 20.06
N ILE A 21 -9.48 -4.82 20.06
CA ILE A 21 -8.34 -5.18 19.21
C ILE A 21 -8.70 -5.16 17.73
N LEU A 22 -9.86 -5.71 17.36
CA LEU A 22 -10.33 -5.68 15.97
C LEU A 22 -10.60 -4.25 15.51
N ALA A 23 -11.18 -3.41 16.37
CA ALA A 23 -11.42 -2.01 16.07
C ALA A 23 -10.10 -1.25 15.88
N THR A 24 -9.11 -1.44 16.75
CA THR A 24 -7.83 -0.74 16.63
C THR A 24 -7.02 -1.21 15.42
N THR A 25 -7.00 -2.52 15.11
CA THR A 25 -6.34 -3.04 13.91
C THR A 25 -7.01 -2.56 12.63
N ALA A 26 -8.34 -2.60 12.55
CA ALA A 26 -9.07 -2.05 11.41
C ALA A 26 -8.81 -0.54 11.24
N LEU A 27 -8.77 0.22 12.34
CA LEU A 27 -8.53 1.66 12.29
C LEU A 27 -7.10 2.00 11.86
N MET A 28 -6.09 1.23 12.29
CA MET A 28 -4.73 1.34 11.77
C MET A 28 -4.66 1.01 10.26
N ALA A 29 -5.32 -0.06 9.83
CA ALA A 29 -5.30 -0.47 8.42
C ALA A 29 -5.96 0.57 7.50
N VAL A 30 -7.13 1.10 7.90
CA VAL A 30 -7.79 2.20 7.19
C VAL A 30 -6.90 3.45 7.18
N GLY A 31 -6.25 3.78 8.30
CA GLY A 31 -5.30 4.89 8.38
C GLY A 31 -4.12 4.73 7.42
N ILE A 32 -3.50 3.56 7.39
CA ILE A 32 -2.40 3.22 6.47
C ILE A 32 -2.87 3.29 5.03
N TYR A 33 -4.06 2.78 4.72
CA TYR A 33 -4.64 2.82 3.38
C TYR A 33 -4.88 4.26 2.91
N ILE A 34 -5.51 5.09 3.75
CA ILE A 34 -5.76 6.51 3.45
C ILE A 34 -4.44 7.27 3.30
N ALA A 35 -3.50 7.11 4.24
CA ALA A 35 -2.20 7.76 4.18
C ALA A 35 -1.43 7.34 2.92
N SER A 36 -1.47 6.06 2.58
CA SER A 36 -0.87 5.53 1.34
C SER A 36 -1.52 6.13 0.11
N ARG A 37 -2.86 6.22 0.05
CA ARG A 37 -3.59 6.85 -1.06
C ARG A 37 -3.25 8.34 -1.22
N LEU A 38 -3.22 9.08 -0.11
CA LEU A 38 -2.87 10.51 -0.10
C LEU A 38 -1.42 10.74 -0.51
N ALA A 39 -0.48 9.95 0.02
CA ALA A 39 0.93 10.02 -0.34
C ALA A 39 1.14 9.69 -1.83
N PHE A 40 0.42 8.68 -2.34
CA PHE A 40 0.50 8.32 -3.76
C PHE A 40 -0.05 9.44 -4.64
N GLN A 41 -1.16 10.07 -4.25
CA GLN A 41 -1.72 11.22 -4.96
C GLN A 41 -0.76 12.41 -4.97
N ASP A 42 -0.12 12.73 -3.84
CA ASP A 42 0.86 13.81 -3.74
C ASP A 42 2.11 13.54 -4.59
N VAL A 43 2.64 12.32 -4.53
CA VAL A 43 3.78 11.88 -5.35
C VAL A 43 3.40 11.93 -6.84
N GLN A 44 2.24 11.41 -7.22
CA GLN A 44 1.80 11.41 -8.62
C GLN A 44 1.59 12.84 -9.15
N THR A 45 0.96 13.71 -8.37
CA THR A 45 0.73 15.12 -8.74
C THR A 45 2.05 15.89 -8.88
N LYS A 46 3.00 15.68 -7.96
CA LYS A 46 4.33 16.32 -8.02
C LYS A 46 5.18 15.78 -9.16
N LEU A 47 5.16 14.48 -9.41
CA LEU A 47 5.88 13.85 -10.52
C LEU A 47 5.32 14.24 -11.90
N GLN A 48 4.04 14.62 -11.99
CA GLN A 48 3.47 15.15 -13.23
C GLN A 48 4.00 16.54 -13.60
N HIS A 49 4.37 17.37 -12.61
CA HIS A 49 4.80 18.75 -12.83
C HIS A 49 6.32 18.95 -12.79
N ILE A 50 7.06 18.00 -12.22
CA ILE A 50 8.53 18.01 -12.25
C ILE A 50 8.96 17.16 -13.44
N PRO A 51 9.45 17.78 -14.54
CA PRO A 51 9.96 17.00 -15.65
C PRO A 51 11.06 16.08 -15.14
N PRO A 52 11.07 14.79 -15.52
CA PRO A 52 12.19 13.90 -15.23
C PRO A 52 13.52 14.59 -15.59
N PRO A 53 14.63 14.31 -14.87
CA PRO A 53 15.92 14.96 -15.11
C PRO A 53 16.33 14.95 -16.60
N GLN A 54 16.04 13.86 -17.30
CA GLN A 54 16.27 13.71 -18.74
C GLN A 54 15.44 14.66 -19.61
N THR A 55 14.21 15.00 -19.22
CA THR A 55 13.37 15.96 -19.96
C THR A 55 13.99 17.34 -19.97
N ARG A 56 14.60 17.78 -18.85
CA ARG A 56 15.32 19.06 -18.81
C ARG A 56 16.52 19.08 -19.76
N LEU A 57 17.25 17.97 -19.86
CA LEU A 57 18.38 17.83 -20.78
C LEU A 57 17.92 17.91 -22.25
N TRP A 58 16.82 17.25 -22.58
CA TRP A 58 16.23 17.32 -23.92
C TRP A 58 15.72 18.73 -24.26
N LEU A 59 15.00 19.39 -23.33
CA LEU A 59 14.52 20.76 -23.53
C LEU A 59 15.67 21.75 -23.77
N ASP A 60 16.74 21.66 -22.99
CA ASP A 60 17.94 22.50 -23.15
C ASP A 60 18.65 22.23 -24.50
N ARG A 61 18.82 20.96 -24.87
CA ARG A 61 19.41 20.58 -26.17
C ARG A 61 18.57 21.09 -27.34
N LEU A 62 17.25 20.91 -27.29
CA LEU A 62 16.32 21.35 -28.34
C LEU A 62 16.26 22.87 -28.46
N SER A 63 16.24 23.57 -27.33
CA SER A 63 16.29 25.05 -27.30
C SER A 63 17.57 25.59 -27.93
N ARG A 64 18.74 25.01 -27.60
CA ARG A 64 20.02 25.40 -28.22
C ARG A 64 20.09 25.08 -29.71
N TYR A 65 19.54 23.94 -30.11
CA TYR A 65 19.47 23.54 -31.51
C TYR A 65 18.65 24.54 -32.32
N TYR A 66 17.44 24.87 -31.85
CA TYR A 66 16.57 25.86 -32.46
C TYR A 66 17.28 27.23 -32.58
N GLY A 67 17.98 27.66 -31.53
CA GLY A 67 18.74 28.90 -31.56
C GLY A 67 19.93 28.94 -32.53
N LYS A 68 20.55 27.78 -32.79
CA LYS A 68 21.69 27.67 -33.73
C LYS A 68 21.23 27.62 -35.18
N ASN A 69 20.14 26.90 -35.44
CA ASN A 69 19.67 26.62 -36.79
C ASN A 69 18.56 27.56 -37.26
N GLY A 70 17.92 28.32 -36.36
CA GLY A 70 16.82 29.22 -36.67
C GLY A 70 15.50 28.50 -36.99
N GLY A 71 15.41 27.20 -36.69
CA GLY A 71 14.27 26.36 -37.04
C GLY A 71 14.47 24.89 -36.67
N TRP A 72 13.58 24.04 -37.17
CA TRP A 72 13.58 22.59 -36.97
C TRP A 72 14.14 21.80 -38.17
N ASP A 73 14.83 22.47 -39.10
CA ASP A 73 15.46 21.83 -40.25
C ASP A 73 16.53 20.84 -39.78
N GLU A 74 16.52 19.61 -40.30
CA GLU A 74 17.41 18.49 -39.91
C GLU A 74 17.22 17.98 -38.47
N LEU A 75 16.08 18.27 -37.83
CA LEU A 75 15.81 17.83 -36.45
C LEU A 75 15.95 16.31 -36.28
N THR A 76 15.50 15.51 -37.26
CA THR A 76 15.61 14.05 -37.25
C THR A 76 17.07 13.59 -37.13
N ALA A 77 17.98 14.20 -37.89
CA ALA A 77 19.41 13.88 -37.81
C ALA A 77 20.00 14.22 -36.43
N MET A 78 19.52 15.31 -35.80
CA MET A 78 19.93 15.65 -34.44
C MET A 78 19.48 14.61 -33.42
N VAL A 79 18.24 14.11 -33.54
CA VAL A 79 17.70 13.05 -32.66
C VAL A 79 18.44 11.73 -32.88
N GLU A 80 18.69 11.35 -34.13
CA GLU A 80 19.38 10.11 -34.50
C GLU A 80 20.87 10.12 -34.10
N SER A 81 21.50 11.30 -34.07
CA SER A 81 22.89 11.48 -33.61
C SER A 81 23.12 11.21 -32.12
N TYR A 82 22.07 10.84 -31.37
CA TYR A 82 22.23 10.38 -29.99
C TYR A 82 23.11 9.12 -29.97
N PRO A 83 24.18 9.08 -29.16
CA PRO A 83 25.17 8.02 -29.21
C PRO A 83 24.54 6.66 -28.90
N VAL A 84 24.64 5.74 -29.87
CA VAL A 84 24.25 4.32 -29.79
C VAL A 84 25.24 3.51 -30.62
N GLY A 85 25.50 2.25 -30.22
CA GLY A 85 26.36 1.34 -30.98
C GLY A 85 27.34 0.55 -30.12
N GLU A 86 28.15 -0.30 -30.75
CA GLU A 86 29.08 -1.24 -30.09
C GLU A 86 30.10 -0.52 -29.18
N ASP A 87 30.54 0.68 -29.59
CA ASP A 87 31.43 1.57 -28.83
C ASP A 87 30.79 2.12 -27.54
N TRP A 88 29.47 2.05 -27.47
CA TRP A 88 28.65 2.47 -26.33
C TRP A 88 27.99 1.28 -25.65
N ALA A 89 28.51 0.06 -25.73
CA ALA A 89 27.97 -1.07 -24.96
C ALA A 89 27.97 -0.75 -23.44
N PRO A 90 26.91 -1.12 -22.68
CA PRO A 90 25.78 -1.99 -23.03
C PRO A 90 24.58 -1.27 -23.70
N TRP A 91 24.77 -0.06 -24.22
CA TRP A 91 23.71 0.81 -24.77
C TRP A 91 23.56 0.62 -26.30
N ASP A 92 22.60 -0.22 -26.72
CA ASP A 92 22.22 -0.49 -28.13
C ASP A 92 21.01 0.37 -28.61
N GLU A 93 20.49 0.10 -29.82
CA GLU A 93 19.35 0.84 -30.38
C GLU A 93 18.08 0.78 -29.51
N ASP A 94 17.92 -0.27 -28.69
CA ASP A 94 16.76 -0.44 -27.79
C ASP A 94 16.78 0.58 -26.63
N TRP A 95 17.92 1.24 -26.39
CA TRP A 95 18.03 2.34 -25.43
C TRP A 95 17.60 3.69 -26.00
N ARG A 96 17.31 3.80 -27.30
CA ARG A 96 16.77 5.04 -27.88
C ARG A 96 15.42 5.30 -27.26
N GLN A 97 15.36 6.37 -26.46
CA GLN A 97 14.12 6.80 -25.87
C GLN A 97 13.22 7.32 -26.99
N PRO A 98 11.99 6.80 -27.12
CA PRO A 98 11.08 7.33 -28.10
C PRO A 98 10.84 8.79 -27.76
N VAL A 99 10.91 9.68 -28.74
CA VAL A 99 10.71 11.11 -28.54
C VAL A 99 9.73 11.60 -29.57
N VAL A 100 8.78 12.42 -29.12
CA VAL A 100 7.92 13.16 -30.02
C VAL A 100 8.24 14.63 -29.88
N ILE A 101 8.55 15.26 -31.00
CA ILE A 101 8.86 16.68 -31.07
C ILE A 101 7.91 17.31 -32.06
N THR A 102 7.36 18.46 -31.69
CA THR A 102 6.41 19.20 -32.51
C THR A 102 6.87 20.62 -32.76
N ASP A 103 6.29 21.26 -33.77
CA ASP A 103 6.41 22.70 -33.97
C ASP A 103 5.55 23.51 -32.96
N ARG A 104 5.54 24.83 -33.14
CA ARG A 104 4.75 25.76 -32.30
C ARG A 104 3.24 25.51 -32.37
N ASP A 105 2.73 25.01 -33.50
CA ASP A 105 1.31 24.78 -33.72
C ASP A 105 0.87 23.41 -33.19
N GLY A 106 1.83 22.53 -32.88
CA GLY A 106 1.63 21.19 -32.38
C GLY A 106 1.72 20.13 -33.47
N THR A 107 2.20 20.46 -34.66
CA THR A 107 2.45 19.51 -35.74
C THR A 107 3.65 18.63 -35.40
N ILE A 108 3.48 17.32 -35.47
CA ILE A 108 4.50 16.33 -35.14
C ILE A 108 5.59 16.33 -36.21
N LEU A 109 6.82 16.63 -35.79
CA LEU A 109 8.01 16.68 -36.65
C LEU A 109 8.84 15.39 -36.52
N VAL A 110 8.89 14.83 -35.33
CA VAL A 110 9.58 13.58 -35.02
C VAL A 110 8.64 12.72 -34.19
N ALA A 111 8.52 11.45 -34.54
CA ALA A 111 7.82 10.45 -33.77
C ALA A 111 8.50 9.07 -33.90
N PRO A 112 8.34 8.17 -32.92
CA PRO A 112 8.84 6.80 -32.99
C PRO A 112 8.17 5.98 -34.10
N ALA A 113 6.86 6.21 -34.30
CA ALA A 113 6.08 5.65 -35.39
C ALA A 113 5.96 6.73 -36.49
N PRO A 114 6.61 6.54 -37.66
CA PRO A 114 6.66 7.55 -38.71
C PRO A 114 5.28 7.98 -39.24
N ASP A 115 4.26 7.12 -39.12
CA ASP A 115 2.92 7.37 -39.62
C ASP A 115 2.23 8.58 -38.95
N HIS A 116 2.66 8.96 -37.74
CA HIS A 116 2.13 10.13 -37.02
C HIS A 116 2.84 11.45 -37.37
N VAL A 117 3.93 11.41 -38.14
CA VAL A 117 4.64 12.64 -38.53
C VAL A 117 3.74 13.46 -39.45
N GLY A 118 3.54 14.74 -39.11
CA GLY A 118 2.62 15.65 -39.78
C GLY A 118 1.23 15.75 -39.16
N GLU A 119 0.86 14.87 -38.21
CA GLU A 119 -0.36 15.03 -37.43
C GLU A 119 -0.23 16.20 -36.44
N THR A 120 -1.35 16.80 -36.03
CA THR A 120 -1.36 17.90 -35.07
C THR A 120 -1.93 17.46 -33.74
N LEU A 121 -1.21 17.73 -32.65
CA LEU A 121 -1.67 17.47 -31.30
C LEU A 121 -2.96 18.23 -30.98
N GLN A 122 -3.94 17.52 -30.43
CA GLN A 122 -5.16 18.11 -29.92
C GLN A 122 -4.86 19.07 -28.75
N PRO A 123 -5.73 20.06 -28.49
CA PRO A 123 -5.54 21.01 -27.38
C PRO A 123 -5.35 20.33 -26.01
N ALA A 124 -6.05 19.21 -25.77
CA ALA A 124 -5.90 18.43 -24.55
C ALA A 124 -4.53 17.75 -24.43
N GLU A 125 -3.96 17.30 -25.56
CA GLU A 125 -2.64 16.65 -25.61
C GLU A 125 -1.53 17.69 -25.44
N ARG A 126 -1.69 18.88 -26.01
CA ARG A 126 -0.75 20.01 -25.82
C ARG A 126 -0.60 20.43 -24.36
N ALA A 127 -1.63 20.23 -23.54
CA ALA A 127 -1.56 20.52 -22.10
C ALA A 127 -0.74 19.47 -21.30
N LEU A 128 -0.45 18.32 -21.90
CA LEU A 128 0.25 17.19 -21.27
C LEU A 128 1.73 17.10 -21.64
N VAL A 129 2.17 17.87 -22.65
CA VAL A 129 3.54 17.88 -23.17
C VAL A 129 4.35 19.07 -22.66
N GLN A 130 5.67 18.98 -22.75
CA GLN A 130 6.56 20.01 -22.21
C GLN A 130 6.87 21.06 -23.29
N PRO A 131 6.70 22.36 -23.03
CA PRO A 131 7.00 23.40 -24.00
C PRO A 131 8.51 23.54 -24.18
N ILE A 132 8.96 23.57 -25.43
CA ILE A 132 10.33 23.95 -25.79
C ILE A 132 10.34 25.47 -25.90
N VAL A 133 11.09 26.13 -25.02
CA VAL A 133 11.16 27.59 -24.95
C VAL A 133 12.52 28.07 -25.42
N TYR A 134 12.53 29.02 -26.36
CA TYR A 134 13.72 29.73 -26.83
C TYR A 134 13.41 31.23 -26.90
N GLY A 135 14.28 32.06 -26.32
CA GLY A 135 14.07 33.52 -26.31
C GLY A 135 12.80 34.00 -25.56
N GLY A 136 12.22 33.16 -24.70
CA GLY A 136 10.95 33.45 -24.00
C GLY A 136 9.69 33.07 -24.78
N GLU A 137 9.83 32.57 -26.02
CA GLU A 137 8.72 32.08 -26.82
C GLU A 137 8.70 30.55 -26.88
N THR A 138 7.50 29.96 -26.96
CA THR A 138 7.32 28.54 -27.22
C THR A 138 7.54 28.28 -28.71
N VAL A 139 8.57 27.50 -29.01
CA VAL A 139 9.00 27.18 -30.40
C VAL A 139 8.63 25.76 -30.82
N GLY A 140 8.13 24.96 -29.88
CA GLY A 140 7.67 23.61 -30.11
C GLY A 140 7.27 22.93 -28.81
N TYR A 141 6.85 21.68 -28.90
CA TYR A 141 6.59 20.85 -27.72
C TYR A 141 7.37 19.55 -27.78
N LEU A 142 7.89 19.15 -26.63
CA LEU A 142 8.58 17.90 -26.39
C LEU A 142 7.66 16.98 -25.61
N TRP A 143 7.44 15.79 -26.15
CA TRP A 143 6.87 14.68 -25.41
C TRP A 143 7.89 13.55 -25.32
N LEU A 144 8.13 13.13 -24.09
CA LEU A 144 8.88 11.93 -23.78
C LEU A 144 7.90 10.95 -23.13
N PRO A 145 7.69 9.75 -23.71
CA PRO A 145 6.78 8.71 -23.23
C PRO A 145 7.33 8.03 -21.97
N PHE A 146 7.57 8.82 -20.92
CA PHE A 146 7.62 8.34 -19.55
C PHE A 146 6.22 8.31 -18.93
N ASN A 147 5.35 9.18 -19.46
CA ASN A 147 3.94 9.34 -19.12
C ASN A 147 3.18 9.37 -20.46
N ALA A 148 2.45 8.31 -20.82
CA ALA A 148 1.85 8.10 -22.14
C ALA A 148 0.98 9.28 -22.65
N LEU A 149 1.11 9.65 -23.93
CA LEU A 149 0.04 10.19 -24.76
C LEU A 149 -0.54 8.99 -25.51
N PRO A 150 -1.84 8.70 -25.40
CA PRO A 150 -2.45 7.59 -26.11
C PRO A 150 -2.75 8.05 -27.54
N LEU A 151 -1.85 7.75 -28.47
CA LEU A 151 -2.16 7.81 -29.90
C LEU A 151 -2.35 6.34 -30.35
N GLU A 152 -3.61 5.91 -30.35
CA GLU A 152 -4.15 4.60 -30.80
C GLU A 152 -3.85 3.32 -29.99
N GLU A 153 -4.70 2.30 -30.23
CA GLU A 153 -5.01 1.13 -29.37
C GLU A 153 -3.91 0.04 -29.33
N ASP A 154 -2.93 0.10 -30.25
CA ASP A 154 -1.79 -0.83 -30.39
C ASP A 154 -0.48 -0.29 -29.76
N ASP A 155 -0.65 0.51 -28.71
CA ASP A 155 0.35 1.41 -28.14
C ASP A 155 1.60 0.72 -27.55
N PHE A 156 2.80 1.17 -27.92
CA PHE A 156 4.09 0.81 -27.29
C PHE A 156 4.11 1.16 -25.79
N ALA A 157 3.30 2.13 -25.36
CA ALA A 157 3.12 2.48 -23.96
C ALA A 157 2.18 1.53 -23.20
N ALA A 158 1.29 0.79 -23.89
CA ALA A 158 0.31 -0.09 -23.25
C ALA A 158 0.94 -1.23 -22.44
N PRO A 159 2.03 -1.91 -22.88
CA PRO A 159 2.70 -2.92 -22.05
C PRO A 159 3.34 -2.35 -20.78
N LEU A 160 3.90 -1.13 -20.85
CA LEU A 160 4.53 -0.47 -19.70
C LEU A 160 3.47 0.02 -18.69
N MET A 161 2.35 0.56 -19.19
CA MET A 161 1.18 0.92 -18.38
C MET A 161 0.53 -0.32 -17.75
N ARG A 162 0.32 -1.41 -18.51
CA ARG A 162 -0.18 -2.70 -17.99
C ARG A 162 0.73 -3.25 -16.91
N ARG A 163 2.06 -3.23 -17.10
CA ARG A 163 3.02 -3.62 -16.05
C ARG A 163 2.90 -2.79 -14.78
N ARG A 164 2.64 -1.48 -14.88
CA ARG A 164 2.39 -0.60 -13.71
C ARG A 164 1.08 -0.94 -13.00
N VAL A 165 -0.01 -1.13 -13.75
CA VAL A 165 -1.33 -1.47 -13.18
C VAL A 165 -1.29 -2.86 -12.53
N ASP A 166 -0.72 -3.86 -13.21
CA ASP A 166 -0.55 -5.21 -12.67
C ASP A 166 0.35 -5.24 -11.44
N PHE A 167 1.33 -4.34 -11.35
CA PHE A 167 2.16 -4.19 -10.16
C PHE A 167 1.35 -3.63 -8.99
N ILE A 168 0.53 -2.60 -9.23
CA ILE A 168 -0.34 -2.01 -8.20
C ILE A 168 -1.37 -3.02 -7.71
N GLU A 169 -2.02 -3.77 -8.61
CA GLU A 169 -2.99 -4.81 -8.22
C GLU A 169 -2.33 -5.93 -7.42
N ARG A 170 -1.13 -6.37 -7.82
CA ARG A 170 -0.37 -7.38 -7.06
C ARG A 170 0.06 -6.88 -5.68
N VAL A 171 0.45 -5.61 -5.56
CA VAL A 171 0.81 -5.01 -4.28
C VAL A 171 -0.42 -4.88 -3.38
N LEU A 172 -1.54 -4.36 -3.90
CA LEU A 172 -2.79 -4.24 -3.16
C LEU A 172 -3.35 -5.61 -2.73
N GLY A 173 -3.31 -6.61 -3.60
CA GLY A 173 -3.74 -7.98 -3.28
C GLY A 173 -2.90 -8.61 -2.16
N ARG A 174 -1.58 -8.38 -2.14
CA ARG A 174 -0.70 -8.82 -1.05
C ARG A 174 -0.99 -8.11 0.27
N PHE A 175 -1.28 -6.81 0.22
CA PHE A 175 -1.70 -6.07 1.42
C PHE A 175 -3.02 -6.58 1.97
N LEU A 176 -4.03 -6.81 1.12
CA LEU A 176 -5.31 -7.38 1.53
C LEU A 176 -5.15 -8.78 2.14
N LEU A 177 -4.32 -9.64 1.53
CA LEU A 177 -4.03 -10.96 2.09
C LEU A 177 -3.36 -10.87 3.47
N ALA A 178 -2.38 -9.98 3.63
CA ALA A 178 -1.70 -9.76 4.91
C ALA A 178 -2.70 -9.28 5.99
N GLU A 179 -3.62 -8.39 5.62
CA GLU A 179 -4.65 -7.87 6.51
C GLU A 179 -5.63 -8.97 6.96
N VAL A 180 -6.12 -9.80 6.02
CA VAL A 180 -6.96 -10.96 6.34
C VAL A 180 -6.26 -11.95 7.28
N LEU A 181 -4.97 -12.21 7.05
CA LEU A 181 -4.17 -13.10 7.93
C LEU A 181 -4.01 -12.50 9.34
N LEU A 182 -3.79 -11.19 9.45
CA LEU A 182 -3.68 -10.49 10.73
C LEU A 182 -4.99 -10.53 11.52
N ILE A 183 -6.14 -10.33 10.86
CA ILE A 183 -7.47 -10.46 11.46
C ILE A 183 -7.67 -11.89 11.97
N GLY A 184 -7.34 -12.89 11.14
CA GLY A 184 -7.42 -14.30 11.52
C GLY A 184 -6.55 -14.65 12.73
N LEU A 185 -5.31 -14.17 12.76
CA LEU A 185 -4.38 -14.39 13.87
C LEU A 185 -4.88 -13.71 15.16
N SER A 186 -5.44 -12.51 15.06
CA SER A 186 -5.99 -11.77 16.21
C SER A 186 -7.19 -12.50 16.81
N LEU A 187 -8.10 -13.02 15.97
CA LEU A 187 -9.22 -13.85 16.40
C LEU A 187 -8.74 -15.14 17.09
N ALA A 188 -7.77 -15.84 16.49
CA ALA A 188 -7.22 -17.07 17.03
C ALA A 188 -6.56 -16.83 18.41
N MET A 189 -5.77 -15.75 18.53
CA MET A 189 -5.12 -15.37 19.78
C MET A 189 -6.15 -15.00 20.85
N GLY A 190 -7.20 -14.26 20.48
CA GLY A 190 -8.31 -13.96 21.38
C GLY A 190 -8.96 -15.21 21.94
N VAL A 191 -9.37 -16.14 21.07
CA VAL A 191 -9.97 -17.42 21.50
C VAL A 191 -9.01 -18.21 22.39
N PHE A 192 -7.73 -18.22 22.08
CA PHE A 192 -6.70 -18.89 22.88
C PHE A 192 -6.59 -18.29 24.30
N LEU A 193 -6.44 -16.96 24.43
CA LEU A 193 -6.39 -16.27 25.72
C LEU A 193 -7.68 -16.46 26.52
N SER A 194 -8.84 -16.39 25.86
CA SER A 194 -10.14 -16.61 26.52
C SER A 194 -10.22 -17.97 27.20
N ARG A 195 -9.73 -19.02 26.54
CA ARG A 195 -9.77 -20.39 27.05
C ARG A 195 -8.71 -20.64 28.11
N ARG A 196 -7.53 -20.04 27.98
CA ARG A 196 -6.39 -20.31 28.88
C ARG A 196 -6.37 -19.44 30.14
N ILE A 197 -6.98 -18.25 30.10
CA ILE A 197 -6.88 -17.27 31.19
C ILE A 197 -8.26 -16.82 31.66
N ALA A 198 -9.09 -16.28 30.76
CA ALA A 198 -10.35 -15.65 31.16
C ALA A 198 -11.36 -16.66 31.73
N SER A 199 -11.54 -17.82 31.07
CA SER A 199 -12.48 -18.85 31.55
C SER A 199 -12.07 -19.46 32.89
N PRO A 200 -10.79 -19.86 33.12
CA PRO A 200 -10.35 -20.33 34.44
C PRO A 200 -10.50 -19.28 35.55
N LEU A 201 -10.21 -18.01 35.26
CA LEU A 201 -10.40 -16.92 36.23
C LEU A 201 -11.87 -16.71 36.61
N ASP A 202 -12.78 -16.83 35.64
CA ASP A 202 -14.22 -16.81 35.88
C ASP A 202 -14.67 -17.98 36.77
N GLU A 203 -14.13 -19.18 36.54
CA GLU A 203 -14.41 -20.37 37.34
C GLU A 203 -13.92 -20.23 38.77
N LEU A 204 -12.67 -19.77 38.97
CA LEU A 204 -12.11 -19.43 40.27
C LEU A 204 -12.94 -18.36 40.98
N THR A 205 -13.32 -17.29 40.28
CA THR A 205 -14.16 -16.23 40.85
C THR A 205 -15.52 -16.78 41.30
N ALA A 206 -16.12 -17.68 40.52
CA ALA A 206 -17.38 -18.31 40.87
C ALA A 206 -17.25 -19.25 42.08
N ALA A 207 -16.17 -20.01 42.17
CA ALA A 207 -15.87 -20.91 43.29
C ALA A 207 -15.61 -20.14 44.59
N THR A 208 -14.80 -19.07 44.55
CA THR A 208 -14.56 -18.18 45.70
C THR A 208 -15.86 -17.59 46.23
N ARG A 209 -16.76 -17.13 45.34
CA ARG A 209 -18.08 -16.64 45.76
C ARG A 209 -18.97 -17.70 46.39
N ALA A 210 -18.76 -18.98 46.08
CA ALA A 210 -19.53 -20.07 46.66
C ALA A 210 -18.99 -20.45 48.05
N ILE A 211 -17.67 -20.48 48.23
CA ILE A 211 -17.03 -20.62 49.55
C ILE A 211 -17.50 -19.51 50.49
N ALA A 212 -17.54 -18.25 50.01
CA ALA A 212 -18.05 -17.12 50.80
C ALA A 212 -19.53 -17.26 51.23
N ARG A 213 -20.27 -18.21 50.65
CA ARG A 213 -21.66 -18.54 51.04
C ARG A 213 -21.75 -19.85 51.83
N GLY A 214 -20.64 -20.34 52.39
CA GLY A 214 -20.57 -21.57 53.19
C GLY A 214 -20.50 -22.87 52.40
N LYS A 215 -20.27 -22.83 51.07
CA LYS A 215 -20.11 -24.05 50.26
C LYS A 215 -18.63 -24.43 50.17
N LEU A 216 -18.14 -25.15 51.18
CA LEU A 216 -16.71 -25.48 51.36
C LEU A 216 -16.25 -26.73 50.60
N ASP A 217 -17.18 -27.49 50.04
CA ASP A 217 -16.95 -28.71 49.26
C ASP A 217 -16.50 -28.43 47.81
N ILE A 218 -16.61 -27.17 47.34
CA ILE A 218 -16.29 -26.81 45.95
C ILE A 218 -14.77 -26.85 45.69
N ARG A 219 -14.38 -27.46 44.57
CA ARG A 219 -13.02 -27.46 44.03
C ARG A 219 -13.05 -27.00 42.57
N VAL A 220 -11.95 -26.42 42.11
CA VAL A 220 -11.73 -26.05 40.70
C VAL A 220 -10.72 -27.00 40.05
N PRO A 221 -10.74 -27.18 38.71
CA PRO A 221 -9.71 -27.92 38.00
C PRO A 221 -8.31 -27.31 38.22
N GLU A 222 -7.27 -28.14 38.27
CA GLU A 222 -5.88 -27.70 38.45
C GLU A 222 -5.02 -27.85 37.19
N ASP A 223 -5.58 -28.40 36.10
CA ASP A 223 -4.89 -28.67 34.84
C ASP A 223 -4.68 -27.43 33.94
N TYR A 224 -4.78 -26.24 34.53
CA TYR A 224 -4.47 -24.99 33.83
C TYR A 224 -2.95 -24.76 33.77
N PRO A 225 -2.43 -24.21 32.66
CA PRO A 225 -1.01 -23.93 32.53
C PRO A 225 -0.59 -22.72 33.36
N GLY A 226 0.68 -22.72 33.80
CA GLY A 226 1.34 -21.57 34.40
C GLY A 226 0.71 -21.10 35.71
N GLU A 227 0.67 -19.78 35.89
CA GLU A 227 0.25 -19.08 37.10
C GLU A 227 -1.23 -19.34 37.44
N VAL A 228 -2.06 -19.60 36.43
CA VAL A 228 -3.49 -19.89 36.61
C VAL A 228 -3.68 -21.25 37.30
N GLY A 229 -2.88 -22.25 36.94
CA GLY A 229 -2.90 -23.57 37.60
C GLY A 229 -2.40 -23.50 39.04
N GLU A 230 -1.35 -22.72 39.29
CA GLU A 230 -0.83 -22.49 40.65
C GLU A 230 -1.87 -21.79 41.54
N LEU A 231 -2.61 -20.83 40.99
CA LEU A 231 -3.72 -20.16 41.68
C LEU A 231 -4.87 -21.14 41.97
N ALA A 232 -5.21 -22.01 41.02
CA ALA A 232 -6.23 -23.04 41.21
C ALA A 232 -5.86 -24.04 42.33
N SER A 233 -4.63 -24.51 42.35
CA SER A 233 -4.14 -25.40 43.41
C SER A 233 -4.12 -24.71 44.78
N SER A 234 -3.69 -23.45 44.82
CA SER A 234 -3.71 -22.64 46.05
C SER A 234 -5.13 -22.42 46.57
N PHE A 235 -6.09 -22.16 45.68
CA PHE A 235 -7.51 -22.06 46.02
C PHE A 235 -8.04 -23.36 46.64
N ASN A 236 -7.78 -24.51 46.00
CA ASN A 236 -8.24 -25.81 46.50
C ASN A 236 -7.67 -26.17 47.87
N ARG A 237 -6.39 -25.84 48.14
CA ARG A 237 -5.77 -26.02 49.46
C ARG A 237 -6.44 -25.17 50.54
N MET A 238 -6.72 -23.90 50.24
CA MET A 238 -7.44 -23.00 51.15
C MET A 238 -8.85 -23.54 51.44
N ALA A 239 -9.57 -23.98 50.41
CA ALA A 239 -10.91 -24.54 50.55
C ALA A 239 -10.93 -25.80 51.43
N ALA A 240 -9.93 -26.68 51.27
CA ALA A 240 -9.78 -27.88 52.11
C ALA A 240 -9.42 -27.55 53.57
N ALA A 241 -8.58 -26.54 53.79
CA ALA A 241 -8.26 -26.08 55.14
C ALA A 241 -9.50 -25.53 55.86
N LEU A 242 -10.31 -24.72 55.17
CA LEU A 242 -11.54 -24.15 55.71
C LEU A 242 -12.59 -25.22 56.02
N SER A 243 -12.77 -26.20 55.12
CA SER A 243 -13.70 -27.32 55.35
C SER A 243 -13.36 -28.12 56.61
N ARG A 244 -12.06 -28.41 56.84
CA ARG A 244 -11.62 -29.12 58.04
C ARG A 244 -11.79 -28.32 59.32
N ALA A 245 -11.68 -26.99 59.24
CA ALA A 245 -11.86 -26.12 60.40
C ALA A 245 -13.32 -26.01 60.84
N GLU A 246 -14.28 -26.20 59.93
CA GLU A 246 -15.71 -26.18 60.23
C GLU A 246 -16.24 -27.52 60.78
N GLU A 247 -15.52 -28.62 60.53
CA GLU A 247 -15.84 -29.97 61.04
C GLU A 247 -15.37 -30.25 62.48
N LEU A 248 -14.56 -29.35 63.06
CA LEU A 248 -14.03 -29.41 64.43
C LEU A 248 -14.88 -28.59 65.40
#